data_AF-A0A9D7R508-F1
#
_entry.id   AF-A0A9D7R508-F1
#
_cell.length_a   1.000
_cell.length_b   1.000
_cell.length_c   1.000
_cell.angle_alpha   90.00
_cell.angle_beta   90.00
_cell.angle_gamma   90.00
#
_symmetry.space_group_name_H-M   'P 1'
#
loop_
_entity.id
_entity.type
_entity.pdbx_description
1 polymer ?
#
loop_
_entity_poly.entity_id
_entity_poly.type
_entity_poly.pdbx_seq_one_letter_code
_entity_poly.pdbx_strand_id
1 'polypeptide(L)'
;MKKLIVILGFCLLASSCLFAQYTTDWVRPADNYLKTGAMIARDNLDNVVVTGYIQNQNIYTRKYDKQGNFLWERADSSGIHSNYEKPYGLTPTILTTFLL
;
A
#
# COMPACT_ATOMS: atom_id res chain seq x y z
N MET A 1 46.85 -11.45 22.99
CA MET A 1 46.69 -12.19 21.71
C MET A 1 45.48 -13.12 21.71
N LYS A 2 45.38 -14.11 22.63
CA LYS A 2 44.21 -15.04 22.69
C LYS A 2 42.85 -14.35 22.85
N LYS A 3 42.74 -13.32 23.71
CA LYS A 3 41.50 -12.55 23.89
C LYS A 3 41.05 -11.81 22.62
N LEU A 4 42.00 -11.36 21.79
CA LEU A 4 41.72 -10.64 20.54
C LEU A 4 41.12 -11.57 19.48
N ILE A 5 41.64 -12.80 19.39
CA ILE A 5 41.15 -13.84 18.46
C ILE A 5 39.73 -14.26 18.82
N VAL A 6 39.40 -14.36 20.11
CA VAL A 6 38.04 -14.69 20.58
C VAL A 6 37.04 -13.59 20.21
N ILE A 7 37.40 -12.33 20.39
CA ILE A 7 36.56 -11.19 20.01
C ILE A 7 36.36 -11.16 18.49
N LEU A 8 37.43 -11.36 17.71
CA LEU A 8 37.34 -11.37 16.25
C LEU A 8 36.45 -12.51 15.73
N GLY A 9 36.55 -13.70 16.35
CA GLY A 9 35.69 -14.84 16.03
C GLY A 9 34.22 -14.59 16.36
N PHE A 10 33.92 -13.93 17.47
CA PHE A 10 32.56 -13.56 17.85
C PHE A 10 31.96 -12.53 16.87
N CYS A 11 32.74 -11.53 16.45
CA CYS A 11 32.31 -10.55 15.45
C CYS A 11 32.00 -11.18 14.09
N LEU A 12 32.80 -12.16 13.65
CA LEU A 12 32.59 -12.85 12.37
C LEU A 12 31.34 -13.73 12.39
N LEU A 13 31.05 -14.40 13.51
CA LEU A 13 29.82 -15.18 13.68
C LEU A 13 28.58 -14.28 13.73
N ALA A 14 28.65 -13.15 14.44
CA ALA A 14 27.54 -12.19 14.50
C ALA A 14 27.22 -11.56 13.13
N SER A 15 28.23 -11.33 12.28
CA SER A 15 28.06 -10.77 10.94
C SER A 15 27.33 -11.71 9.97
N SER A 16 27.41 -13.03 10.17
CA SER A 16 26.76 -14.02 9.30
C SER A 16 25.24 -14.14 9.49
N CYS A 17 24.68 -13.48 10.52
CA CYS A 17 23.25 -13.54 10.85
C CYS A 17 22.46 -12.28 10.47
N LEU A 18 23.04 -11.33 9.74
CA LEU A 18 22.37 -10.09 9.35
C LEU A 18 21.66 -10.24 7.99
N PHE A 19 20.55 -10.98 7.95
CA PHE A 19 19.64 -10.92 6.82
C PHE A 19 18.63 -9.79 7.03
N ALA A 20 18.37 -8.99 5.99
CA ALA A 20 17.23 -8.09 6.01
C ALA A 20 15.94 -8.91 6.11
N GLN A 21 15.21 -8.76 7.22
CA GLN A 21 13.92 -9.39 7.43
C GLN A 21 12.83 -8.31 7.38
N TYR A 22 11.71 -8.64 6.74
CA TYR A 22 10.50 -7.83 6.79
C TYR A 22 9.40 -8.67 7.42
N THR A 23 8.52 -8.01 8.17
CA THR A 23 7.27 -8.59 8.62
C THR A 23 6.14 -7.93 7.84
N THR A 24 5.15 -8.72 7.44
CA THR A 24 3.94 -8.19 6.79
C THR A 24 2.96 -7.80 7.89
N ASP A 25 2.59 -6.52 7.96
CA ASP A 25 1.59 -6.06 8.92
C ASP A 25 0.19 -6.62 8.56
N TRP A 26 -0.25 -6.40 7.32
CA TRP A 26 -1.51 -6.91 6.81
C TRP A 26 -1.54 -6.97 5.27
N VAL A 27 -2.42 -7.82 4.74
CA VAL A 27 -2.74 -7.91 3.31
C VAL A 27 -4.26 -7.84 3.15
N ARG A 28 -4.74 -6.96 2.27
CA ARG A 28 -6.18 -6.81 1.98
C ARG A 28 -6.45 -7.09 0.50
N PRO A 29 -7.19 -8.16 0.16
CA PRO A 29 -7.63 -8.40 -1.21
C PRO A 29 -8.72 -7.39 -1.60
N ALA A 30 -8.99 -7.30 -2.91
CA ALA A 30 -10.04 -6.42 -3.42
C ALA A 30 -11.47 -6.98 -3.23
N ASP A 31 -11.63 -8.13 -2.57
CA ASP A 31 -12.90 -8.86 -2.32
C ASP A 31 -13.76 -9.18 -3.56
N ASN A 32 -13.28 -8.87 -4.77
CA ASN A 32 -13.95 -9.11 -6.04
C ASN A 32 -12.88 -9.32 -7.13
N TYR A 33 -12.99 -10.42 -7.87
CA TYR A 33 -12.03 -10.80 -8.92
C TYR A 33 -12.02 -9.84 -10.13
N LEU A 34 -13.06 -9.02 -10.26
CA LEU A 34 -13.18 -7.99 -11.30
C LEU A 34 -12.53 -6.67 -10.90
N LYS A 35 -11.97 -6.59 -9.69
CA LYS A 35 -11.24 -5.41 -9.21
C LYS A 35 -9.75 -5.60 -9.44
N THR A 36 -9.14 -4.64 -10.11
CA THR A 36 -7.68 -4.56 -10.28
C THR A 36 -7.14 -3.31 -9.60
N GLY A 37 -6.03 -3.44 -8.88
CA GLY A 37 -5.33 -2.30 -8.29
C GLY A 37 -4.53 -1.56 -9.35
N ALA A 38 -4.55 -0.23 -9.32
CA ALA A 38 -3.74 0.61 -10.20
C ALA A 38 -2.70 1.42 -9.39
N MET A 39 -3.11 1.95 -8.23
CA MET A 39 -2.25 2.79 -7.41
C MET A 39 -2.58 2.69 -5.93
N ILE A 40 -1.59 3.03 -5.11
CA ILE A 40 -1.67 3.09 -3.65
C ILE A 40 -0.97 4.35 -3.16
N ALA A 41 -1.52 5.00 -2.14
CA ALA A 41 -0.91 6.14 -1.46
C ALA A 41 -1.26 6.15 0.02
N ARG A 42 -0.63 7.05 0.77
CA ARG A 42 -0.87 7.26 2.19
C ARG A 42 -1.29 8.69 2.45
N ASP A 43 -2.21 8.88 3.39
CA ASP A 43 -2.58 10.22 3.90
C ASP A 43 -1.72 10.62 5.12
N ASN A 44 -1.93 11.85 5.63
CA ASN A 44 -1.18 12.39 6.76
C ASN A 44 -1.47 11.69 8.11
N LEU A 45 -2.45 10.79 8.17
CA LEU A 45 -2.81 10.01 9.35
C LEU A 45 -2.34 8.55 9.24
N ASP A 46 -1.45 8.27 8.27
CA ASP A 46 -0.96 6.96 7.91
C ASP A 46 -2.03 5.98 7.37
N ASN A 47 -3.19 6.47 6.96
CA ASN A 47 -4.20 5.62 6.32
C ASN A 47 -3.77 5.29 4.89
N VAL A 48 -4.07 4.07 4.46
CA VAL A 48 -3.75 3.59 3.12
C VAL A 48 -4.95 3.79 2.20
N VAL A 49 -4.72 4.44 1.07
CA VAL A 49 -5.72 4.64 0.02
C VAL A 49 -5.29 3.87 -1.21
N VAL A 50 -6.18 3.04 -1.75
CA VAL A 50 -5.94 2.24 -2.95
C VAL A 50 -6.97 2.65 -3.99
N THR A 51 -6.52 2.88 -5.22
CA THR A 51 -7.39 3.16 -6.36
C THR A 51 -7.13 2.17 -7.48
N GLY A 52 -8.15 1.90 -8.29
CA GLY A 52 -8.08 0.90 -9.34
C GLY A 52 -9.33 0.87 -10.19
N TYR A 53 -9.51 -0.22 -10.93
CA TYR A 53 -10.65 -0.41 -11.81
C TYR A 53 -11.56 -1.53 -11.28
N ILE A 54 -12.86 -1.33 -11.39
CA ILE A 54 -13.92 -2.33 -11.24
C ILE A 54 -14.68 -2.41 -12.58
N GLN A 55 -15.35 -3.54 -12.86
CA GLN A 55 -16.34 -3.77 -13.93
C GLN A 55 -16.53 -2.62 -14.94
N ASN A 56 -16.31 -2.91 -16.22
CA ASN A 56 -16.38 -1.93 -17.31
C ASN A 56 -15.40 -0.75 -17.14
N GLN A 57 -14.26 -0.95 -16.49
CA GLN A 57 -13.21 0.07 -16.26
C GLN A 57 -13.65 1.28 -15.41
N ASN A 58 -14.74 1.17 -14.64
CA ASN A 58 -15.09 2.23 -13.69
C ASN A 58 -14.01 2.33 -12.61
N ILE A 59 -13.68 3.54 -12.18
CA ILE A 59 -12.72 3.73 -11.10
C ILE A 59 -13.36 3.32 -9.77
N TYR A 60 -12.58 2.69 -8.89
CA TYR A 60 -12.95 2.58 -7.49
C TYR A 60 -11.78 2.99 -6.61
N THR A 61 -12.10 3.49 -5.44
CA THR A 61 -11.14 3.88 -4.41
C THR A 61 -11.57 3.31 -3.06
N ARG A 62 -10.63 2.72 -2.35
CA ARG A 62 -10.79 2.21 -0.99
C ARG A 62 -9.82 2.90 -0.05
N LYS A 63 -10.25 3.04 1.20
CA LYS A 63 -9.38 3.50 2.28
C LYS A 63 -9.37 2.51 3.44
N TYR A 64 -8.19 2.28 3.98
CA TYR A 64 -7.94 1.48 5.16
C TYR A 64 -7.20 2.32 6.20
N ASP A 65 -7.43 2.06 7.49
CA ASP A 65 -6.58 2.65 8.53
C ASP A 65 -5.17 2.04 8.51
N LYS A 66 -4.27 2.58 9.34
CA LYS A 66 -2.89 2.09 9.43
C LYS A 66 -2.78 0.62 9.89
N GLN A 67 -3.80 0.10 10.58
CA GLN A 67 -3.90 -1.31 10.99
C GLN A 67 -4.55 -2.19 9.91
N GLY A 68 -4.95 -1.62 8.78
CA GLY A 68 -5.58 -2.34 7.68
C GLY A 68 -7.06 -2.59 7.88
N ASN A 69 -7.74 -1.90 8.81
CA ASN A 69 -9.19 -1.97 8.92
C ASN A 69 -9.83 -1.16 7.80
N PHE A 70 -10.89 -1.70 7.20
CA PHE A 70 -11.64 -1.00 6.15
C PHE A 70 -12.35 0.23 6.73
N LEU A 71 -12.14 1.39 6.10
CA LEU A 71 -12.83 2.63 6.45
C LEU A 71 -13.97 2.93 5.48
N TRP A 72 -13.71 2.92 4.18
CA TRP A 72 -14.73 3.16 3.16
C TRP A 72 -14.30 2.71 1.76
N GLU A 73 -15.30 2.58 0.88
CA GLU A 73 -15.16 2.40 -0.56
C GLU A 73 -16.06 3.38 -1.31
N ARG A 74 -15.56 3.90 -2.44
CA ARG A 74 -16.31 4.69 -3.41
C ARG A 74 -16.00 4.17 -4.81
N ALA A 75 -17.02 3.99 -5.62
CA ALA A 75 -16.88 3.80 -7.06
C ALA A 75 -17.17 5.12 -7.75
N ASP A 76 -16.55 5.35 -8.89
CA ASP A 76 -16.91 6.48 -9.74
C ASP A 76 -18.39 6.39 -10.13
N SER A 77 -19.02 7.56 -10.13
CA SER A 77 -20.41 7.77 -10.53
C SER A 77 -20.54 9.01 -11.42
N SER A 78 -19.45 9.47 -12.03
CA SER A 78 -19.41 10.67 -12.88
C SER A 78 -20.28 10.49 -14.14
N GLY A 79 -20.50 9.23 -14.54
CA GLY A 79 -21.17 8.87 -15.79
C GLY A 79 -20.29 9.03 -17.03
N ILE A 80 -19.01 9.39 -16.84
CA ILE A 80 -18.01 9.44 -17.91
C ILE A 80 -17.70 8.00 -18.31
N HIS A 81 -17.62 7.76 -19.62
CA HIS A 81 -17.20 6.45 -20.11
C HIS A 81 -15.79 6.15 -19.61
N SER A 82 -15.65 4.99 -19.00
CA SER A 82 -14.42 4.50 -18.39
C SER A 82 -13.17 4.51 -19.28
N ASN A 83 -13.33 4.46 -20.60
CA ASN A 83 -12.22 4.60 -21.55
C ASN A 83 -11.51 5.97 -21.44
N TYR A 84 -12.20 6.98 -20.91
CA TYR A 84 -11.71 8.34 -20.68
C TYR A 84 -11.35 8.60 -19.22
N GLU A 85 -11.61 7.64 -18.32
CA GLU A 85 -11.26 7.74 -16.92
C GLU A 85 -10.03 6.89 -16.61
N LYS A 86 -9.09 7.49 -15.87
CA LYS A 86 -7.89 6.80 -15.41
C LYS A 86 -7.66 7.20 -13.95
N PRO A 87 -7.47 6.24 -13.03
CA PRO A 87 -7.05 6.53 -11.67
C PRO A 87 -5.58 6.98 -11.70
N TYR A 88 -5.37 8.27 -11.93
CA TYR A 88 -4.04 8.87 -11.90
C TYR A 88 -3.67 9.34 -10.49
N GLY A 89 -2.39 9.15 -10.15
CA GLY A 89 -1.64 9.96 -9.19
C GLY A 89 -2.36 10.34 -7.90
N LEU A 90 -2.58 9.40 -6.98
CA LEU A 90 -2.89 9.74 -5.59
C LEU A 90 -1.67 10.46 -4.97
N THR A 91 -1.67 11.79 -4.95
CA THR A 91 -0.77 12.56 -4.09
C THR A 91 -1.49 12.88 -2.77
N PRO A 92 -0.78 13.02 -1.64
CA PRO A 92 -1.40 13.29 -0.34
C PRO A 92 -2.32 14.52 -0.34
N THR A 93 -2.04 15.48 -1.23
CA THR A 93 -2.77 16.74 -1.40
C THR A 93 -4.07 16.62 -2.20
N ILE A 94 -4.26 15.58 -3.03
CA ILE A 94 -5.44 15.44 -3.91
C ILE A 94 -6.62 14.73 -3.18
N LEU A 95 -6.37 14.14 -2.01
CA LEU A 95 -7.36 13.42 -1.21
C LEU A 95 -8.51 14.29 -0.67
N THR A 96 -8.36 15.61 -0.68
CA THR A 96 -9.41 16.56 -0.30
C THR A 96 -10.35 16.96 -1.44
N THR A 97 -9.98 16.72 -2.71
CA THR A 97 -10.69 17.33 -3.86
C THR A 97 -11.69 16.38 -4.53
N PHE A 98 -11.62 15.07 -4.28
CA PHE A 98 -12.56 14.07 -4.83
C PHE A 98 -13.82 13.86 -3.96
N LEU A 99 -14.16 14.81 -3.08
CA LEU A 99 -15.32 14.74 -2.18
C LEU A 99 -16.45 15.71 -2.53
N LEU A 100 -16.51 16.24 -3.75
CA LEU A 100 -17.60 17.09 -4.24
C LEU A 100 -18.18 16.55 -5.55
#